data_AF-A0A0B5IFL1-F1
#
_entry.id   AF-A0A0B5IFL1-F1
#
_cell.length_a   1.000
_cell.length_b   1.000
_cell.length_c   1.000
_cell.angle_alpha   90.00
_cell.angle_beta   90.00
_cell.angle_gamma   90.00
#
_symmetry.space_group_name_H-M   'P 1'
#
loop_
_entity.id
_entity.type
_entity.pdbx_description
1 polymer ?
#
loop_
_entity_poly.entity_id
_entity_poly.type
_entity_poly.pdbx_seq_one_letter_code
_entity_poly.pdbx_strand_id
1 'polypeptide(L)'
;MLTVTRGLGLAAVSDEIWDHEDEDEGDGGEEDEHAVAERIDKEHADNPRLTAWLDEQRGGFEDWSRRHGGGWDFGERSLDRVEALIREHVTSTENLFAHEHTPLVQVACWYVGEVHNRTRGTQWRMDPDPSDTHPWSERPYVIVPFTRLYAYEDPEGIDYDARPRHHPLSSFLTLLRGGATAGQGSLRSELDDYGHE
;
A
#
# COMPACT_ATOMS: atom_id res chain seq x y z
N MET A 1 39.54 42.12 29.01
CA MET A 1 40.40 43.28 28.66
C MET A 1 41.64 42.71 27.97
N LEU A 2 41.63 42.71 26.63
CA LEU A 2 42.62 43.40 25.75
C LEU A 2 43.96 42.64 25.66
N THR A 3 44.55 42.25 24.53
CA THR A 3 44.48 42.64 23.10
C THR A 3 45.25 41.56 22.29
N VAL A 4 44.74 41.01 21.18
CA VAL A 4 45.16 41.20 19.76
C VAL A 4 46.67 41.54 19.60
N THR A 5 47.49 40.90 18.74
CA THR A 5 47.55 41.14 17.28
C THR A 5 48.59 40.24 16.56
N ARG A 6 48.22 39.75 15.34
CA ARG A 6 48.97 39.52 14.07
C ARG A 6 50.39 38.90 14.09
N GLY A 7 50.80 38.05 13.14
CA GLY A 7 50.24 37.62 11.86
C GLY A 7 51.37 37.08 10.97
N LEU A 8 51.10 36.14 10.07
CA LEU A 8 51.93 35.60 8.99
C LEU A 8 50.97 34.72 8.16
N GLY A 9 50.89 34.70 6.84
CA GLY A 9 51.54 35.38 5.73
C GLY A 9 50.81 34.86 4.48
N LEU A 10 50.64 35.74 3.49
CA LEU A 10 49.93 35.49 2.24
C LEU A 10 50.58 34.36 1.41
N ALA A 11 49.76 33.48 0.86
CA ALA A 11 50.02 32.80 -0.40
C ALA A 11 48.77 32.96 -1.27
N ALA A 12 48.95 33.68 -2.38
CA ALA A 12 47.94 33.90 -3.40
C ALA A 12 47.70 32.61 -4.19
N VAL A 13 46.44 32.25 -4.40
CA VAL A 13 46.00 31.42 -5.53
C VAL A 13 44.71 32.02 -6.06
N SER A 14 44.73 32.25 -7.37
CA SER A 14 43.81 32.90 -8.29
C SER A 14 42.31 32.85 -7.99
N ASP A 15 41.69 34.03 -8.14
CA ASP A 15 40.34 34.22 -8.69
C ASP A 15 40.30 33.60 -10.10
N GLU A 16 39.88 32.33 -10.21
CA GLU A 16 39.20 31.87 -11.41
C GLU A 16 37.71 32.14 -11.19
N ILE A 17 37.26 33.26 -11.75
CA ILE A 17 35.88 33.48 -12.13
C ILE A 17 35.50 32.33 -13.06
N TRP A 18 34.72 31.39 -12.54
CA TRP A 18 34.03 30.42 -13.37
C TRP A 18 32.83 31.17 -13.95
N ASP A 19 33.00 31.73 -15.15
CA ASP A 19 31.86 31.95 -16.03
C ASP A 19 31.29 30.56 -16.34
N HIS A 20 30.37 30.08 -15.49
CA HIS A 20 29.40 29.08 -15.92
C HIS A 20 28.54 29.79 -16.96
N GLU A 21 28.97 29.67 -18.22
CA GLU A 21 28.09 29.77 -19.35
C GLU A 21 26.88 28.89 -19.01
N ASP A 22 25.69 29.51 -19.02
CA ASP A 22 24.40 28.85 -18.90
C ASP A 22 24.31 27.80 -20.02
N GLU A 23 24.90 26.63 -19.78
CA GLU A 23 24.67 25.42 -20.53
C GLU A 23 23.23 25.01 -20.23
N ASP A 24 22.32 25.58 -21.01
CA ASP A 24 21.09 24.97 -21.52
C ASP A 24 20.84 23.60 -20.87
N GLU A 25 20.33 23.62 -19.64
CA GLU A 25 19.75 22.46 -18.98
C GLU A 25 18.55 22.13 -19.85
N GLY A 26 18.79 21.25 -20.83
CA GLY A 26 17.78 20.76 -21.72
C GLY A 26 16.58 20.35 -20.85
N ASP A 27 15.47 21.01 -21.13
CA ASP A 27 14.10 20.72 -20.72
C ASP A 27 13.77 19.26 -21.01
N GLY A 28 14.38 18.36 -20.23
CA GLY A 28 13.93 17.01 -20.02
C GLY A 28 12.76 17.12 -19.06
N GLY A 29 11.66 17.67 -19.55
CA GLY A 29 10.48 18.02 -18.75
C GLY A 29 10.17 16.86 -17.81
N GLU A 30 10.30 17.14 -16.51
CA GLU A 30 9.82 16.26 -15.45
C GLU A 30 8.41 15.82 -15.88
N GLU A 31 8.21 14.53 -16.17
CA GLU A 31 6.86 14.05 -16.48
C GLU A 31 5.98 14.49 -15.33
N ASP A 32 4.92 15.24 -15.63
CA ASP A 32 3.94 15.72 -14.66
C ASP A 32 3.59 14.56 -13.71
N GLU A 33 4.00 14.66 -12.44
CA GLU A 33 3.84 13.59 -11.45
C GLU A 33 2.38 13.13 -11.36
N HIS A 34 1.44 14.05 -11.60
CA HIS A 34 0.02 13.74 -11.73
C HIS A 34 -0.26 12.76 -12.87
N ALA A 35 0.26 13.04 -14.06
CA ALA A 35 0.06 12.22 -15.25
C ALA A 35 0.71 10.84 -15.06
N VAL A 36 1.87 10.79 -14.40
CA VAL A 36 2.55 9.52 -14.06
C VAL A 36 1.70 8.71 -13.09
N ALA A 37 1.25 9.31 -11.99
CA ALA A 37 0.46 8.64 -10.97
C ALA A 37 -0.90 8.17 -11.53
N GLU A 38 -1.56 8.98 -12.37
CA GLU A 38 -2.82 8.61 -13.01
C GLU A 38 -2.64 7.44 -13.97
N ARG A 39 -1.55 7.43 -14.76
CA ARG A 39 -1.21 6.33 -15.66
C ARG A 39 -0.99 5.03 -14.88
N ILE A 40 -0.17 5.08 -13.83
CA ILE A 40 0.09 3.91 -12.96
C ILE A 40 -1.21 3.41 -12.32
N ASP A 41 -2.05 4.30 -11.77
CA ASP A 41 -3.32 3.92 -11.16
C ASP A 41 -4.24 3.19 -12.16
N LYS A 42 -4.33 3.70 -13.40
CA LYS A 42 -5.11 3.09 -14.48
C LYS A 42 -4.57 1.72 -14.88
N GLU A 43 -3.25 1.59 -15.07
CA GLU A 43 -2.61 0.32 -15.42
C GLU A 43 -2.79 -0.73 -14.31
N HIS A 44 -2.73 -0.31 -13.05
CA HIS A 44 -2.95 -1.20 -11.91
C HIS A 44 -4.42 -1.57 -11.72
N ALA A 45 -5.35 -0.74 -12.19
CA ALA A 45 -6.80 -0.99 -12.14
C ALA A 45 -7.29 -1.89 -13.27
N ASP A 46 -6.69 -1.78 -14.45
CA ASP A 46 -7.13 -2.48 -15.66
C ASP A 46 -5.97 -3.30 -16.25
N ASN A 47 -5.81 -4.50 -15.71
CA ASN A 47 -4.86 -5.47 -16.23
C ASN A 47 -5.37 -6.92 -16.09
N PRO A 48 -4.88 -7.83 -16.94
CA PRO A 48 -5.32 -9.23 -16.94
C PRO A 48 -4.97 -9.97 -15.65
N ARG A 49 -3.92 -9.56 -14.95
CA ARG A 49 -3.46 -10.19 -13.70
C ARG A 49 -4.45 -9.95 -12.57
N LEU A 50 -4.88 -8.70 -12.39
CA LEU A 50 -5.94 -8.34 -11.45
C LEU A 50 -7.26 -9.02 -11.83
N THR A 51 -7.62 -8.99 -13.10
CA THR A 51 -8.87 -9.60 -13.60
C THR A 51 -8.92 -11.09 -13.28
N ALA A 52 -7.86 -11.83 -13.62
CA ALA A 52 -7.77 -13.27 -13.34
C ALA A 52 -7.83 -13.57 -11.84
N TRP A 53 -7.13 -12.78 -11.02
CA TRP A 53 -7.15 -12.95 -9.57
C TRP A 53 -8.54 -12.72 -8.98
N LEU A 54 -9.23 -11.64 -9.37
CA LEU A 54 -10.58 -11.33 -8.90
C LEU A 54 -11.59 -12.42 -9.33
N ASP A 55 -11.50 -12.91 -10.55
CA ASP A 55 -12.38 -13.96 -11.05
C ASP A 55 -12.16 -15.29 -10.32
N GLU A 56 -10.91 -15.66 -10.03
CA GLU A 56 -10.58 -16.85 -9.24
C GLU A 56 -11.17 -16.75 -7.83
N GLN A 57 -10.98 -15.63 -7.12
CA GLN A 57 -11.47 -15.50 -5.74
C GLN A 57 -12.99 -15.43 -5.69
N ARG A 58 -13.61 -14.72 -6.63
CA ARG A 58 -15.08 -14.67 -6.76
C ARG A 58 -15.65 -16.06 -7.05
N GLY A 59 -15.02 -16.82 -7.94
CA GLY A 59 -15.42 -18.19 -8.28
C GLY A 59 -15.23 -19.17 -7.11
N GLY A 60 -14.19 -19.00 -6.30
CA GLY A 60 -13.92 -19.82 -5.12
C GLY A 60 -14.78 -19.50 -3.89
N PHE A 61 -15.40 -18.32 -3.85
CA PHE A 61 -16.07 -17.82 -2.66
C PHE A 61 -17.26 -18.69 -2.20
N GLU A 62 -18.07 -19.25 -3.10
CA GLU A 62 -19.24 -20.04 -2.70
C GLU A 62 -18.83 -21.30 -1.91
N ASP A 63 -17.80 -21.99 -2.40
CA ASP A 63 -17.27 -23.20 -1.79
C ASP A 63 -16.52 -22.89 -0.48
N TRP A 64 -15.71 -21.84 -0.46
CA TRP A 64 -15.09 -21.31 0.76
C TRP A 64 -16.13 -20.95 1.82
N SER A 65 -17.18 -20.22 1.43
CA SER A 65 -18.30 -19.82 2.28
C SER A 65 -18.98 -21.03 2.91
N ARG A 66 -19.27 -22.07 2.11
CA ARG A 66 -19.90 -23.32 2.58
C ARG A 66 -19.04 -24.06 3.59
N ARG A 67 -17.73 -24.15 3.36
CA ARG A 67 -16.79 -24.82 4.29
C ARG A 67 -16.65 -24.09 5.62
N HIS A 68 -16.74 -22.76 5.61
CA HIS A 68 -16.50 -21.93 6.78
C HIS A 68 -17.80 -21.38 7.40
N GLY A 69 -18.90 -22.15 7.32
CA GLY A 69 -20.14 -21.94 8.08
C GLY A 69 -21.18 -21.01 7.44
N GLY A 70 -20.95 -20.50 6.22
CA GLY A 70 -21.91 -19.70 5.43
C GLY A 70 -22.32 -18.37 6.06
N GLY A 71 -23.24 -17.64 5.42
CA GLY A 71 -23.81 -16.39 5.96
C GLY A 71 -22.84 -15.19 5.97
N TRP A 72 -21.88 -15.19 5.05
CA TRP A 72 -20.94 -14.10 4.85
C TRP A 72 -21.61 -12.96 4.07
N ASP A 73 -21.71 -11.77 4.65
CA ASP A 73 -22.51 -10.64 4.14
C ASP A 73 -21.69 -9.43 3.66
N PHE A 74 -20.37 -9.49 3.83
CA PHE A 74 -19.43 -8.39 3.56
C PHE A 74 -19.70 -7.14 4.40
N GLY A 75 -20.33 -7.28 5.57
CA GLY A 75 -20.46 -6.20 6.55
C GLY A 75 -19.22 -6.10 7.44
N GLU A 76 -18.97 -4.94 8.05
CA GLU A 76 -17.78 -4.72 8.90
C GLU A 76 -17.66 -5.74 10.06
N ARG A 77 -18.80 -6.17 10.63
CA ARG A 77 -18.81 -7.19 11.70
C ARG A 77 -18.37 -8.58 11.24
N SER A 78 -18.48 -8.88 9.95
CA SER A 78 -18.03 -10.16 9.40
C SER A 78 -16.49 -10.29 9.42
N LEU A 79 -15.76 -9.17 9.51
CA LEU A 79 -14.31 -9.16 9.64
C LEU A 79 -13.83 -9.83 10.93
N ASP A 80 -14.58 -9.71 12.04
CA ASP A 80 -14.26 -10.42 13.30
C ASP A 80 -14.26 -11.94 13.08
N ARG A 81 -15.11 -12.43 12.17
CA ARG A 81 -15.21 -13.84 11.83
C ARG A 81 -14.13 -14.28 10.83
N VAL A 82 -13.72 -13.41 9.91
CA VAL A 82 -12.53 -13.65 9.07
C VAL A 82 -11.27 -13.72 9.94
N GLU A 83 -11.12 -12.81 10.89
CA GLU A 83 -10.02 -12.81 11.86
C GLU A 83 -9.98 -14.15 12.61
N ALA A 84 -11.10 -14.60 13.17
CA ALA A 84 -11.17 -15.88 13.88
C ALA A 84 -10.77 -17.06 12.98
N LEU A 85 -11.25 -17.08 11.73
CA LEU A 85 -10.93 -18.12 10.76
C LEU A 85 -9.43 -18.14 10.43
N ILE A 86 -8.81 -16.99 10.19
CA ILE A 86 -7.37 -16.91 9.91
C ILE A 86 -6.58 -17.37 11.13
N ARG A 87 -6.93 -16.94 12.35
CA ARG A 87 -6.23 -17.38 13.57
C ARG A 87 -6.39 -18.87 13.86
N GLU A 88 -7.50 -19.49 13.45
CA GLU A 88 -7.73 -20.93 13.61
C GLU A 88 -6.81 -21.77 12.73
N HIS A 89 -6.54 -21.32 11.51
CA HIS A 89 -5.80 -22.08 10.51
C HIS A 89 -4.36 -21.61 10.27
N VAL A 90 -4.05 -20.37 10.62
CA VAL A 90 -2.75 -19.73 10.40
C VAL A 90 -2.19 -19.25 11.73
N THR A 91 -1.07 -19.83 12.18
CA THR A 91 -0.56 -19.67 13.56
C THR A 91 0.67 -18.78 13.68
N SER A 92 1.29 -18.41 12.56
CA SER A 92 2.52 -17.59 12.51
C SER A 92 2.66 -16.91 11.16
N THR A 93 3.53 -15.90 11.07
CA THR A 93 3.83 -15.20 9.82
C THR A 93 4.44 -16.12 8.77
N GLU A 94 5.30 -17.05 9.17
CA GLU A 94 5.88 -18.06 8.29
C GLU A 94 4.80 -19.01 7.75
N ASN A 95 3.86 -19.38 8.61
CA ASN A 95 2.73 -20.21 8.21
C ASN A 95 1.76 -19.46 7.28
N LEU A 96 1.59 -18.14 7.44
CA LEU A 96 0.82 -17.31 6.51
C LEU A 96 1.42 -17.35 5.11
N PHE A 97 2.73 -17.10 4.98
CA PHE A 97 3.40 -17.14 3.68
C PHE A 97 3.35 -18.53 3.04
N ALA A 98 3.48 -19.60 3.84
CA ALA A 98 3.32 -20.96 3.33
C ALA A 98 1.90 -21.26 2.80
N HIS A 99 0.88 -20.56 3.29
CA HIS A 99 -0.52 -20.72 2.88
C HIS A 99 -1.00 -19.59 1.96
N GLU A 100 -0.14 -18.65 1.58
CA GLU A 100 -0.54 -17.42 0.92
C GLU A 100 -1.38 -17.70 -0.32
N HIS A 101 -0.94 -18.62 -1.18
CA HIS A 101 -1.61 -18.94 -2.45
C HIS A 101 -2.71 -20.00 -2.31
N THR A 102 -3.14 -20.32 -1.09
CA THR A 102 -4.25 -21.27 -0.87
C THR A 102 -5.60 -20.55 -0.94
N PRO A 103 -6.69 -21.26 -1.31
CA PRO A 103 -8.03 -20.68 -1.28
C PRO A 103 -8.45 -20.13 0.09
N LEU A 104 -7.93 -20.70 1.19
CA LEU A 104 -8.18 -20.21 2.54
C LEU A 104 -7.76 -18.73 2.67
N VAL A 105 -6.52 -18.41 2.30
CA VAL A 105 -5.93 -17.08 2.47
C VAL A 105 -6.34 -16.15 1.32
N GLN A 106 -6.33 -16.61 0.07
CA GLN A 106 -6.66 -15.76 -1.08
C GLN A 106 -8.11 -15.27 -1.06
N VAL A 107 -9.08 -16.14 -0.78
CA VAL A 107 -10.49 -15.74 -0.66
C VAL A 107 -10.72 -14.86 0.57
N ALA A 108 -10.00 -15.09 1.67
CA ALA A 108 -10.06 -14.22 2.85
C ALA A 108 -9.49 -12.82 2.57
N CYS A 109 -8.36 -12.71 1.87
CA CYS A 109 -7.80 -11.43 1.41
C CYS A 109 -8.78 -10.69 0.51
N TRP A 110 -9.36 -11.40 -0.46
CA TRP A 110 -10.41 -10.86 -1.32
C TRP A 110 -11.61 -10.38 -0.51
N TYR A 111 -12.08 -11.16 0.46
CA TYR A 111 -13.19 -10.79 1.32
C TYR A 111 -12.93 -9.51 2.11
N VAL A 112 -11.74 -9.35 2.69
CA VAL A 112 -11.35 -8.14 3.43
C VAL A 112 -11.33 -6.91 2.52
N GLY A 113 -10.70 -7.00 1.33
CA GLY A 113 -10.70 -5.88 0.38
C GLY A 113 -12.10 -5.57 -0.16
N GLU A 114 -12.94 -6.58 -0.32
CA GLU A 114 -14.35 -6.42 -0.69
C GLU A 114 -15.19 -5.74 0.39
N VAL A 115 -14.86 -5.91 1.68
CA VAL A 115 -15.45 -5.10 2.76
C VAL A 115 -15.00 -3.65 2.62
N HIS A 116 -13.70 -3.39 2.46
CA HIS A 116 -13.17 -2.03 2.25
C HIS A 116 -13.84 -1.32 1.07
N ASN A 117 -13.98 -1.99 -0.07
CA ASN A 117 -14.62 -1.41 -1.25
C ASN A 117 -16.07 -1.00 -0.98
N ARG A 118 -16.82 -1.81 -0.22
CA ARG A 118 -18.23 -1.53 0.10
C ARG A 118 -18.41 -0.47 1.18
N THR A 119 -17.51 -0.38 2.16
CA THR A 119 -17.69 0.47 3.34
C THR A 119 -16.90 1.77 3.29
N ARG A 120 -15.84 1.84 2.49
CA ARG A 120 -14.95 3.00 2.33
C ARG A 120 -14.83 3.50 0.88
N GLY A 121 -15.43 2.79 -0.08
CA GLY A 121 -15.43 3.18 -1.48
C GLY A 121 -14.07 3.01 -2.17
N THR A 122 -13.18 2.19 -1.61
CA THR A 122 -11.90 1.83 -2.23
C THR A 122 -12.11 0.97 -3.48
N GLN A 123 -11.03 0.78 -4.23
CA GLN A 123 -11.01 -0.06 -5.41
C GLN A 123 -9.76 -0.93 -5.45
N TRP A 124 -9.90 -2.11 -6.03
CA TRP A 124 -8.79 -3.03 -6.25
C TRP A 124 -7.77 -2.47 -7.24
N ARG A 125 -6.51 -2.77 -6.96
CA ARG A 125 -5.34 -2.53 -7.81
C ARG A 125 -4.38 -3.71 -7.67
N MET A 126 -3.60 -3.95 -8.70
CA MET A 126 -2.50 -4.90 -8.69
C MET A 126 -1.50 -4.49 -9.75
N ASP A 127 -0.22 -4.53 -9.40
CA ASP A 127 0.87 -4.24 -10.32
C ASP A 127 0.83 -5.23 -11.52
N PRO A 128 0.74 -4.74 -12.76
CA PRO A 128 0.73 -5.61 -13.93
C PRO A 128 2.09 -6.28 -14.18
N ASP A 129 3.19 -5.68 -13.73
CA ASP A 129 4.57 -6.17 -13.92
C ASP A 129 5.34 -6.09 -12.59
N PRO A 130 5.08 -7.03 -11.66
CA PRO A 130 5.56 -6.91 -10.31
C PRO A 130 7.08 -7.00 -10.21
N SER A 131 7.66 -6.17 -9.35
CA SER A 131 9.08 -6.15 -9.07
C SER A 131 9.53 -7.34 -8.22
N ASP A 132 10.56 -8.06 -8.68
CA ASP A 132 11.21 -9.15 -7.94
C ASP A 132 11.88 -8.67 -6.62
N THR A 133 12.16 -7.37 -6.50
CA THR A 133 12.86 -6.80 -5.34
C THR A 133 11.91 -6.21 -4.30
N HIS A 134 10.64 -5.98 -4.66
CA HIS A 134 9.65 -5.41 -3.76
C HIS A 134 8.60 -6.45 -3.36
N PRO A 135 8.63 -7.00 -2.13
CA PRO A 135 7.79 -8.14 -1.77
C PRO A 135 6.29 -7.83 -1.96
N TRP A 136 5.84 -6.59 -1.79
CA TRP A 136 4.42 -6.26 -1.90
C TRP A 136 3.91 -6.02 -3.33
N SER A 137 4.81 -5.90 -4.30
CA SER A 137 4.43 -5.55 -5.68
C SER A 137 3.61 -6.67 -6.35
N GLU A 138 3.85 -7.94 -5.99
CA GLU A 138 3.05 -9.05 -6.50
C GLU A 138 1.62 -9.12 -5.93
N ARG A 139 1.29 -8.40 -4.86
CA ARG A 139 0.06 -8.63 -4.08
C ARG A 139 -1.02 -7.62 -4.43
N PRO A 140 -2.30 -8.04 -4.51
CA PRO A 140 -3.40 -7.11 -4.75
C PRO A 140 -3.59 -6.22 -3.53
N TYR A 141 -4.08 -5.01 -3.76
CA TYR A 141 -4.39 -4.04 -2.72
C TYR A 141 -5.66 -3.27 -3.08
N VAL A 142 -6.26 -2.65 -2.06
CA VAL A 142 -7.34 -1.69 -2.23
C VAL A 142 -6.84 -0.29 -1.90
N ILE A 143 -7.24 0.69 -2.70
CA ILE A 143 -6.84 2.08 -2.54
C ILE A 143 -8.05 2.98 -2.76
N VAL A 144 -8.03 4.17 -2.17
CA VAL A 144 -9.04 5.19 -2.46
C VAL A 144 -8.99 5.55 -3.97
N PRO A 145 -10.13 5.75 -4.66
CA PRO A 145 -10.14 6.10 -6.09
C PRO A 145 -9.31 7.35 -6.41
N PHE A 146 -8.64 7.37 -7.56
CA PHE A 146 -7.78 8.47 -7.99
C PHE A 146 -8.52 9.82 -8.08
N THR A 147 -9.83 9.79 -8.33
CA THR A 147 -10.70 10.97 -8.31
C THR A 147 -10.75 11.69 -6.94
N ARG A 148 -10.28 11.03 -5.88
CA ARG A 148 -10.16 11.59 -4.53
C ARG A 148 -8.69 11.83 -4.13
N LEU A 149 -7.74 11.86 -5.07
CA LEU A 149 -6.31 12.10 -4.81
C LEU A 149 -6.11 13.28 -3.84
N TYR A 150 -6.65 14.45 -4.19
CA TYR A 150 -6.49 15.68 -3.42
C TYR A 150 -7.24 15.73 -2.08
N ALA A 151 -7.98 14.68 -1.70
CA ALA A 151 -8.49 14.55 -0.33
C ALA A 151 -7.40 14.05 0.64
N TYR A 152 -6.27 13.60 0.11
CA TYR A 152 -5.14 13.05 0.87
C TYR A 152 -3.88 13.75 0.39
N GLU A 153 -3.37 14.67 1.21
CA GLU A 153 -2.11 15.36 0.98
C GLU A 153 -1.09 14.86 2.01
N ASP A 154 0.13 14.57 1.57
CA ASP A 154 1.24 14.29 2.47
C ASP A 154 1.70 15.60 3.14
N PRO A 155 1.60 15.74 4.47
CA PRO A 155 2.05 16.95 5.17
C PRO A 155 3.54 17.25 4.97
N GLU A 156 4.35 16.23 4.69
CA GLU A 156 5.79 16.36 4.45
C GLU A 156 6.11 16.65 2.98
N GLY A 157 5.14 16.48 2.07
CA GLY A 157 5.32 16.67 0.63
C GLY A 157 6.35 15.72 0.00
N ILE A 158 6.56 14.55 0.61
CA ILE A 158 7.49 13.52 0.15
C ILE A 158 6.80 12.61 -0.87
N ASP A 159 5.55 12.25 -0.61
CA ASP A 159 4.75 11.41 -1.52
C ASP A 159 3.74 12.27 -2.30
N TYR A 160 3.79 12.16 -3.63
CA TYR A 160 2.81 12.78 -4.50
C TYR A 160 1.42 12.15 -4.34
N ASP A 161 1.35 10.83 -4.13
CA ASP A 161 0.10 10.08 -3.97
C ASP A 161 -0.05 9.56 -2.54
N ALA A 162 -0.56 10.43 -1.66
CA ALA A 162 -0.80 10.10 -0.27
C ALA A 162 -2.11 9.32 -0.02
N ARG A 163 -2.77 8.79 -1.05
CA ARG A 163 -4.02 8.04 -0.88
C ARG A 163 -3.79 6.80 -0.01
N PRO A 164 -4.66 6.53 0.98
CA PRO A 164 -4.57 5.32 1.78
C PRO A 164 -4.67 4.05 0.92
N ARG A 165 -3.60 3.26 0.94
CA ARG A 165 -3.51 1.95 0.32
C ARG A 165 -3.50 0.86 1.38
N HIS A 166 -4.18 -0.24 1.10
CA HIS A 166 -4.34 -1.34 2.03
C HIS A 166 -4.13 -2.68 1.33
N HIS A 167 -3.19 -3.46 1.85
CA HIS A 167 -2.92 -4.82 1.41
C HIS A 167 -3.57 -5.79 2.41
N PRO A 168 -4.62 -6.54 2.02
CA PRO A 168 -5.30 -7.46 2.95
C PRO A 168 -4.38 -8.50 3.60
N LEU A 169 -3.33 -8.94 2.91
CA LEU A 169 -2.35 -9.86 3.49
C LEU A 169 -1.52 -9.19 4.61
N SER A 170 -1.24 -7.88 4.50
CA SER A 170 -0.60 -7.10 5.58
C SER A 170 -1.43 -7.11 6.85
N SER A 171 -2.76 -7.03 6.74
CA SER A 171 -3.67 -7.13 7.89
C SER A 171 -3.51 -8.46 8.62
N PHE A 172 -3.39 -9.57 7.88
CA PHE A 172 -3.14 -10.88 8.48
C PHE A 172 -1.74 -10.96 9.11
N LEU A 173 -0.72 -10.30 8.55
CA LEU A 173 0.58 -10.20 9.20
C LEU A 173 0.49 -9.43 10.54
N THR A 174 -0.18 -8.28 10.55
CA THR A 174 -0.42 -7.48 11.77
C THR A 174 -1.15 -8.30 12.81
N LEU A 175 -2.20 -9.00 12.39
CA LEU A 175 -3.02 -9.88 13.22
C LEU A 175 -2.18 -10.96 13.93
N LEU A 176 -1.26 -11.59 13.21
CA LEU A 176 -0.41 -12.66 13.71
C LEU A 176 0.74 -12.14 14.57
N ARG A 177 1.28 -10.95 14.28
CA ARG A 177 2.31 -10.28 15.10
C ARG A 177 1.79 -9.81 16.45
N GLY A 178 0.50 -9.43 16.52
CA GLY A 178 -0.14 -9.00 17.77
C GLY A 178 -0.30 -10.09 18.83
N GLY A 179 -0.03 -11.36 18.48
CA GLY A 179 -0.14 -12.51 19.38
C GLY A 179 -1.56 -12.76 19.89
N ALA A 180 -1.71 -13.62 20.90
CA ALA A 180 -3.01 -13.93 21.53
C ALA A 180 -3.60 -12.75 22.34
N THR A 181 -2.83 -11.67 22.51
CA THR A 181 -3.20 -10.47 23.28
C THR A 181 -3.78 -9.36 22.42
N ALA A 182 -3.64 -9.43 21.09
CA ALA A 182 -4.40 -8.57 20.20
C ALA A 182 -5.88 -8.92 20.37
N GLY A 183 -6.66 -7.97 20.88
CA GLY A 183 -8.10 -8.14 21.04
C GLY A 183 -8.78 -8.42 19.70
N GLN A 184 -9.95 -9.03 19.74
CA GLN A 184 -10.80 -9.22 18.56
C GLN A 184 -11.12 -7.87 17.89
N GLY A 185 -11.20 -7.88 16.56
CA GLY A 185 -11.60 -6.71 15.78
C GLY A 185 -10.42 -5.90 15.26
N SER A 186 -9.24 -6.53 15.13
CA SER A 186 -8.06 -5.89 14.52
C SER A 186 -8.39 -5.48 13.07
N LEU A 187 -8.94 -6.43 12.30
CA LEU A 187 -9.32 -6.18 10.90
C LEU A 187 -10.40 -5.09 10.77
N ARG A 188 -11.32 -5.02 11.74
CA ARG A 188 -12.35 -3.98 11.75
C ARG A 188 -11.76 -2.61 12.08
N SER A 189 -10.79 -2.55 13.00
CA SER A 189 -10.16 -1.29 13.41
C SER A 189 -9.34 -0.66 12.28
N GLU A 190 -8.76 -1.47 11.39
CA GLU A 190 -8.04 -0.98 10.20
C GLU A 190 -8.96 -0.21 9.22
N LEU A 191 -10.29 -0.42 9.29
CA LEU A 191 -11.23 0.37 8.50
C LEU A 191 -11.31 1.85 8.94
N ASP A 192 -10.84 2.18 10.14
CA ASP A 192 -10.87 3.54 10.68
C ASP A 192 -9.76 4.43 10.08
N ASP A 193 -8.73 3.82 9.45
CA ASP A 193 -7.60 4.51 8.82
C ASP A 193 -8.00 5.37 7.59
N TYR A 194 -9.25 5.22 7.12
CA TYR A 194 -9.81 5.98 6.01
C TYR A 194 -10.53 7.27 6.45
N GLY A 195 -10.53 7.58 7.75
CA GLY A 195 -11.26 8.70 8.34
C GLY A 195 -10.46 10.00 8.43
N HIS A 196 -10.76 10.95 7.55
CA HIS A 196 -11.11 12.33 7.91
C HIS A 196 -11.95 12.93 6.77
N GLU A 197 -13.26 13.06 7.01
CA GLU A 197 -14.12 14.09 6.40
C GLU A 197 -14.58 15.03 7.53
#